data_AF-A0A7L0IA90-F1
#
_entry.id   AF-A0A7L0IA90-F1
#
_cell.length_a   1.000
_cell.length_b   1.000
_cell.length_c   1.000
_cell.angle_alpha   90.00
_cell.angle_beta   90.00
_cell.angle_gamma   90.00
#
_symmetry.space_group_name_H-M   'P 1'
#
loop_
_entity.id
_entity.type
_entity.pdbx_description
1 polymer ?
#
loop_
_entity_poly.entity_id
_entity_poly.type
_entity_poly.pdbx_seq_one_letter_code
_entity_poly.pdbx_strand_id
1 'polypeptide(L)'
;RDTARLVTAFGPDDTVQFFKGQRFSKSLFLMRYRAPSDSTGPKTFFTYDLRLDNFAVPVEETKYACTFIPLPMVKQKHHIYKVNLQAVLPGKKTGQNRLTSSIMHTTLSSTTF
;
A
#
# COMPACT_ATOMS: atom_id res chain seq x y z
N ARG A 1 -17.29 7.09 -13.37
CA ARG A 1 -15.98 6.48 -13.72
C ARG A 1 -14.96 7.54 -13.33
N ASP A 2 -14.44 7.45 -12.12
CA ASP A 2 -13.95 8.65 -11.40
C ASP A 2 -12.42 8.77 -11.42
N THR A 3 -11.76 7.85 -12.12
CA THR A 3 -10.33 7.86 -12.38
C THR A 3 -10.06 8.57 -13.69
N ALA A 4 -9.30 9.66 -13.63
CA ALA A 4 -8.78 10.38 -14.77
C ALA A 4 -7.37 9.91 -15.13
N ARG A 5 -7.04 9.92 -16.42
CA ARG A 5 -5.70 9.61 -16.91
C ARG A 5 -5.00 10.91 -17.27
N LEU A 6 -4.07 11.34 -16.43
CA LEU A 6 -3.19 12.46 -16.73
C LEU A 6 -2.13 12.00 -17.72
N VAL A 7 -1.91 12.81 -18.76
CA VAL A 7 -0.80 12.65 -19.69
C VAL A 7 0.03 13.90 -19.57
N THR A 8 1.31 13.74 -19.24
CA THR A 8 2.27 14.84 -19.16
C THR A 8 3.35 14.64 -20.22
N ALA A 9 3.88 15.74 -20.71
CA ALA A 9 5.04 15.72 -21.58
C ALA A 9 5.93 16.92 -21.27
N PHE A 10 7.23 16.81 -21.54
CA PHE A 10 8.17 17.93 -21.44
C PHE A 10 9.01 18.01 -22.73
N GLY A 11 9.38 19.22 -23.15
CA GLY A 11 10.22 19.48 -24.31
C GLY A 11 11.40 20.39 -23.93
N PRO A 12 12.57 20.26 -24.57
CA PRO A 12 13.72 21.14 -24.35
C PRO A 12 13.60 22.50 -25.06
N ASP A 13 12.66 22.64 -26.00
CA ASP A 13 12.43 23.79 -26.86
C ASP A 13 10.92 24.08 -27.04
N ASP A 14 10.57 25.24 -27.62
CA ASP A 14 9.18 25.68 -27.85
C ASP A 14 8.46 24.90 -28.98
N THR A 15 9.07 23.82 -29.48
CA THR A 15 8.46 22.99 -30.52
C THR A 15 7.58 21.90 -29.91
N VAL A 16 6.39 21.72 -30.47
CA VAL A 16 5.42 20.71 -30.00
C VAL A 16 5.78 19.34 -30.58
N GLN A 17 6.98 18.84 -30.28
CA GLN A 17 7.43 17.52 -30.69
C GLN A 17 7.51 16.59 -29.49
N PHE A 18 6.51 15.73 -29.33
CA PHE A 18 6.42 14.81 -28.20
C PHE A 18 7.10 13.47 -28.51
N PHE A 19 8.40 13.36 -28.23
CA PHE A 19 9.16 12.13 -28.50
C PHE A 19 8.88 11.00 -27.49
N LYS A 20 9.09 9.76 -27.94
CA LYS A 20 8.99 8.55 -27.10
C LYS A 20 10.08 8.60 -26.02
N GLY A 21 9.69 8.85 -24.76
CA GLY A 21 10.60 9.00 -23.61
C GLY A 21 10.36 10.28 -22.81
N GLN A 22 9.71 11.27 -23.40
CA GLN A 22 9.36 12.54 -22.76
C GLN A 22 7.87 12.65 -22.41
N ARG A 23 7.10 11.59 -22.65
CA ARG A 23 5.67 11.48 -22.34
C ARG A 23 5.43 10.47 -21.24
N PHE A 24 4.64 10.85 -20.24
CA PHE A 24 4.27 10.01 -19.11
C PHE A 24 2.76 10.01 -18.94
N SER A 25 2.24 8.92 -18.39
CA SER A 25 0.84 8.83 -18.04
C SER A 25 0.67 8.34 -16.63
N LYS A 26 -0.22 8.98 -15.88
CA LYS A 26 -0.53 8.63 -14.50
C LYS A 26 -2.04 8.65 -14.29
N SER A 27 -2.58 7.57 -13.74
CA SER A 27 -3.97 7.52 -13.28
C SER A 27 -4.10 8.25 -11.96
N LEU A 28 -5.10 9.12 -11.85
CA LEU A 28 -5.37 9.91 -10.66
C LEU A 28 -6.87 10.07 -10.45
N PHE A 29 -7.24 10.32 -9.21
CA PHE A 29 -8.64 10.55 -8.82
C PHE A 29 -8.82 12.06 -8.61
N LEU A 30 -9.44 12.75 -9.58
CA LEU A 30 -9.56 14.22 -9.56
C LEU A 30 -10.51 14.69 -8.45
N MET A 31 -11.64 14.01 -8.28
CA MET A 31 -12.69 14.40 -7.34
C MET A 31 -12.53 13.72 -5.98
N ARG A 32 -11.33 13.80 -5.38
CA ARG A 32 -11.09 13.19 -4.07
C ARG A 32 -11.87 13.96 -3.00
N TYR A 33 -12.99 13.39 -2.56
CA TYR A 33 -13.65 13.85 -1.35
C TYR A 33 -12.66 13.76 -0.19
N ARG A 34 -12.24 14.93 0.30
CA ARG A 34 -11.60 15.06 1.59
C ARG A 34 -12.75 15.39 2.54
N ALA A 35 -13.09 14.45 3.41
CA ALA A 35 -13.90 14.80 4.56
C ALA A 35 -13.23 16.01 5.26
N PRO A 36 -14.00 16.92 5.89
CA PRO A 36 -13.45 17.90 6.80
C PRO A 36 -12.42 17.21 7.71
N SER A 37 -11.40 17.95 8.14
CA SER A 37 -10.33 17.44 9.02
C SER A 37 -10.84 17.11 10.43
N ASP A 38 -11.94 16.38 10.54
CA ASP A 38 -12.60 15.96 11.76
C ASP A 38 -12.44 14.45 11.90
N SER A 39 -11.19 14.04 12.08
CA SER A 39 -10.88 13.11 13.15
C SER A 39 -9.39 13.23 13.41
N THR A 40 -9.02 14.02 14.42
CA THR A 40 -7.89 13.61 15.25
C THR A 40 -8.14 12.15 15.56
N GLY A 41 -7.24 11.26 15.10
CA GLY A 41 -7.35 9.84 15.40
C GLY A 41 -7.55 9.64 16.90
N PRO A 42 -8.02 8.46 17.32
CA PRO A 42 -8.25 8.18 18.73
C PRO A 42 -7.04 8.60 19.56
N LYS A 43 -7.26 9.28 20.70
CA LYS A 43 -6.17 9.78 21.57
C LYS A 43 -5.25 8.65 22.04
N THR A 44 -5.80 7.45 22.18
CA THR A 44 -5.10 6.24 22.56
C THR A 44 -5.21 5.20 21.45
N PHE A 45 -4.08 4.87 20.84
CA PHE A 45 -3.99 3.84 19.81
C PHE A 45 -2.72 3.00 19.96
N PHE A 46 -2.80 1.78 19.44
CA PHE A 46 -1.68 0.85 19.35
C PHE A 46 -1.46 0.48 17.89
N THR A 47 -0.21 0.34 17.47
CA THR A 47 0.12 -0.06 16.10
C THR A 47 0.77 -1.43 16.12
N TYR A 48 0.34 -2.29 15.21
CA TYR A 48 0.85 -3.64 15.04
C TYR A 48 1.18 -3.91 13.57
N ASP A 49 2.36 -4.46 13.35
CA ASP A 49 2.81 -4.87 12.01
C ASP A 49 2.46 -6.34 11.82
N LEU A 50 1.49 -6.60 10.95
CA LEU A 50 1.17 -7.94 10.50
C LEU A 50 2.09 -8.24 9.30
N ARG A 51 2.98 -9.22 9.44
CA ARG A 51 3.99 -9.55 8.43
C ARG A 51 3.79 -10.96 7.90
N LEU A 52 3.90 -11.10 6.58
CA LEU A 52 4.13 -12.37 5.91
C LEU A 52 5.59 -12.37 5.45
N ASP A 53 6.41 -13.20 6.09
CA ASP A 53 7.85 -13.22 5.84
C ASP A 53 8.25 -14.31 4.84
N ASN A 54 9.18 -13.96 3.94
CA ASN A 54 9.96 -14.89 3.12
C ASN A 54 9.13 -15.94 2.36
N PHE A 55 8.03 -15.50 1.75
CA PHE A 55 7.24 -16.39 0.90
C PHE A 55 7.86 -16.49 -0.50
N ALA A 56 8.05 -17.73 -0.97
CA ALA A 56 8.58 -18.01 -2.29
C ALA A 56 7.48 -17.88 -3.35
N VAL A 57 7.62 -16.84 -4.17
CA VAL A 57 6.77 -16.59 -5.34
C VAL A 57 7.52 -17.05 -6.61
N PRO A 58 6.96 -18.00 -7.37
CA PRO A 58 7.54 -18.40 -8.65
C PRO A 58 7.48 -17.24 -9.63
N VAL A 59 8.47 -17.14 -10.52
CA VAL A 59 8.60 -16.02 -11.47
C VAL A 59 7.55 -16.09 -12.58
N GLU A 60 7.12 -17.29 -12.94
CA GLU A 60 6.34 -17.56 -14.15
C GLU A 60 4.83 -17.69 -13.88
N GLU A 61 4.40 -17.76 -12.61
CA GLU A 61 3.01 -18.01 -12.24
C GLU A 61 2.49 -17.09 -11.13
N THR A 62 1.20 -16.77 -11.21
CA THR A 62 0.48 -16.05 -10.15
C THR A 62 0.24 -16.99 -8.97
N LYS A 63 0.86 -16.69 -7.83
CA LYS A 63 0.68 -17.47 -6.59
C LYS A 63 -0.01 -16.65 -5.52
N TYR A 64 -1.07 -17.21 -4.93
CA TYR A 64 -1.74 -16.64 -3.76
C TYR A 64 -1.19 -17.29 -2.48
N ALA A 65 -0.98 -16.47 -1.45
CA ALA A 65 -0.49 -16.90 -0.14
C ALA A 65 -1.49 -16.50 0.94
N CYS A 66 -1.85 -17.43 1.80
CA CYS A 66 -2.64 -17.19 3.00
C CYS A 66 -1.85 -17.66 4.20
N THR A 67 -1.87 -16.89 5.29
CA THR A 67 -1.24 -17.26 6.55
C THR A 67 -2.15 -16.87 7.71
N PHE A 68 -2.07 -17.63 8.80
CA PHE A 68 -2.69 -17.26 10.06
C PHE A 68 -1.70 -16.36 10.82
N ILE A 69 -2.05 -15.08 10.99
CA ILE A 69 -1.22 -14.13 11.74
C ILE A 69 -1.77 -14.08 13.17
N PRO A 70 -0.97 -14.46 14.19
CA PRO A 70 -1.43 -14.37 15.56
C PRO A 70 -1.66 -12.91 15.92
N LEU A 71 -2.86 -12.61 16.43
CA LEU A 71 -3.14 -11.27 16.94
C LEU A 71 -2.34 -11.05 18.24
N PRO A 72 -1.91 -9.81 18.50
CA PRO A 72 -1.27 -9.46 19.76
C PRO A 72 -2.19 -9.78 20.94
N MET A 73 -1.61 -10.24 22.05
CA MET A 73 -2.37 -10.43 23.28
C MET A 73 -2.82 -9.07 23.82
N VAL A 74 -4.11 -8.78 23.67
CA VAL A 74 -4.73 -7.54 24.16
C VAL A 74 -5.57 -7.83 25.41
N LYS A 75 -5.48 -6.96 26.42
CA LYS A 75 -6.24 -7.09 27.67
C LYS A 75 -7.73 -6.71 27.55
N GLN A 76 -8.07 -5.98 26.49
CA GLN A 76 -9.41 -5.44 26.24
C GLN A 76 -9.74 -5.47 24.75
N LYS A 77 -11.01 -5.27 24.41
CA LYS A 77 -11.46 -5.21 23.01
C LYS A 77 -10.94 -3.94 22.33
N HIS A 78 -10.49 -4.07 21.09
CA HIS A 78 -10.02 -2.96 20.27
C HIS A 78 -10.76 -2.92 18.93
N HIS A 79 -10.86 -1.73 18.36
CA HIS A 79 -11.38 -1.50 17.01
C HIS A 79 -10.22 -1.19 16.06
N ILE A 80 -10.18 -1.85 14.90
CA ILE A 80 -9.23 -1.47 13.84
C ILE A 80 -9.69 -0.13 13.27
N TYR A 81 -8.91 0.92 13.52
CA TYR A 81 -9.21 2.27 13.07
C TYR A 81 -8.56 2.59 11.72
N LYS A 82 -7.36 2.06 11.48
CA LYS A 82 -6.61 2.33 10.25
C LYS A 82 -5.77 1.13 9.85
N VAL A 83 -5.73 0.86 8.56
CA VAL A 83 -4.86 -0.14 7.93
C VAL A 83 -4.04 0.53 6.86
N ASN A 84 -2.73 0.33 6.89
CA ASN A 84 -1.83 0.75 5.83
C ASN A 84 -1.09 -0.45 5.28
N LEU A 85 -1.08 -0.58 3.95
CA LEU A 85 -0.31 -1.60 3.27
C LEU A 85 1.07 -1.05 2.93
N GLN A 86 2.11 -1.77 3.33
CA GLN A 86 3.46 -1.56 2.84
C GLN A 86 3.86 -2.77 2.01
N ALA A 87 3.80 -2.61 0.69
CA ALA A 87 4.34 -3.61 -0.23
C ALA A 87 5.87 -3.58 -0.13
N VAL A 88 6.48 -4.62 0.42
CA VAL A 88 7.94 -4.76 0.41
C VAL A 88 8.34 -5.44 -0.90
N LEU A 89 9.17 -4.74 -1.67
CA LEU A 89 9.71 -5.26 -2.92
C LEU A 89 10.64 -6.46 -2.66
N PRO A 90 10.81 -7.36 -3.64
CA PRO A 90 11.34 -8.68 -3.32
C PRO A 90 12.86 -8.67 -3.13
N GLY A 91 13.31 -9.34 -2.08
CA GLY A 91 14.72 -9.64 -1.81
C GLY A 91 15.19 -10.89 -2.57
N LYS A 92 16.51 -10.95 -2.82
CA LYS A 92 17.33 -11.98 -3.49
C LYS A 92 16.63 -13.20 -4.14
N LYS A 93 17.00 -13.45 -5.41
CA LYS A 93 16.76 -14.73 -6.10
C LYS A 93 17.64 -15.81 -5.48
N THR A 94 17.05 -16.90 -5.03
CA THR A 94 17.74 -18.16 -4.67
C THR A 94 17.01 -19.26 -5.39
N GLY A 95 17.66 -19.92 -6.36
CA GLY A 95 17.14 -21.08 -7.09
C GLY A 95 15.70 -20.93 -7.60
N GLN A 96 15.51 -20.36 -8.79
CA GLN A 96 14.22 -20.21 -9.50
C GLN A 96 13.14 -19.30 -8.85
N ASN A 97 13.15 -19.10 -7.52
CA ASN A 97 12.08 -18.40 -6.79
C ASN A 97 12.49 -17.01 -6.27
N ARG A 98 11.51 -16.11 -6.19
CA ARG A 98 11.65 -14.77 -5.63
C ARG A 98 11.12 -14.74 -4.20
N LEU A 99 11.93 -14.29 -3.24
CA LEU A 99 11.48 -14.12 -1.85
C LEU A 99 10.79 -12.75 -1.70
N THR A 100 9.52 -12.80 -1.29
CA THR A 100 8.71 -11.59 -1.04
C THR A 100 8.27 -11.56 0.42
N SER A 101 8.27 -10.36 0.99
CA SER A 101 7.60 -10.09 2.25
C SER A 101 6.50 -9.05 2.04
N SER A 102 5.44 -9.13 2.83
CA SER A 102 4.38 -8.13 2.85
C SER A 102 4.14 -7.69 4.27
N ILE A 103 4.02 -6.36 4.47
CA ILE A 103 3.76 -5.78 5.78
C ILE A 103 2.45 -5.00 5.74
N MET A 104 1.58 -5.28 6.70
CA MET A 104 0.32 -4.58 6.90
C MET A 104 0.35 -3.93 8.28
N HIS A 105 0.46 -2.60 8.31
CA HIS A 105 0.42 -1.82 9.53
C HIS A 105 -1.03 -1.60 9.94
N THR A 106 -1.40 -2.11 11.10
CA THR A 106 -2.75 -2.02 11.63
C THR A 106 -2.76 -1.18 12.90
N THR A 107 -3.55 -0.11 12.91
CA THR A 107 -3.76 0.77 14.05
C THR A 107 -5.06 0.38 14.75
N LEU A 108 -4.95 0.03 16.02
CA LEU A 108 -6.03 -0.36 16.91
C LEU A 108 -6.36 0.79 17.88
N SER A 109 -7.63 1.11 18.03
CA SER A 109 -8.14 1.99 19.07
C SER A 109 -8.71 1.16 20.21
N SER A 110 -8.42 1.55 21.45
CA SER A 110 -9.20 1.05 22.59
C SER A 110 -10.50 1.85 22.72
N THR A 111 -11.56 1.18 23.16
CA THR A 111 -12.78 1.83 23.62
C THR A 111 -12.78 1.77 25.15
N THR A 112 -12.56 2.89 25.81
CA THR A 112 -12.88 3.01 27.24
C THR A 112 -14.40 3.09 27.34
N PHE A 113 -15.04 2.05 27.88
CA PHE A 113 -16.42 2.11 28.32
C PHE A 113 -16.47 2.67 29.73
#